data_AF-A0A935YUY9-F1
#
_entry.id   AF-A0A935YUY9-F1
#
_cell.length_a   1.000
_cell.length_b   1.000
_cell.length_c   1.000
_cell.angle_alpha   90.00
_cell.angle_beta   90.00
_cell.angle_gamma   90.00
#
_symmetry.space_group_name_H-M   'P 1'
#
loop_
_entity.id
_entity.type
_entity.pdbx_description
1 polymer ?
#
loop_
_entity_poly.entity_id
_entity_poly.type
_entity_poly.pdbx_seq_one_letter_code
_entity_poly.pdbx_strand_id
1 'polypeptide(L)'
;MTTDILDDGSSVKVCTISAGFLRFATLAMFLSVLGACGGLAGGSHSRSAAEAAFPPKPRDCKIDVYRDHPPGRAFNVVGHVVVTIEQPPGTPPLDDDSIITSALPQLREGACDAGADALVDVVVRPGTGQMAVVTAQTVRYSASR
;
A
#
# COMPACT_ATOMS: atom_id res chain seq x y z
N MET A 1 2.01 -22.30 39.81
CA MET A 1 2.96 -22.42 38.68
C MET A 1 2.11 -22.18 37.44
N THR A 2 2.08 -20.92 36.99
CA THR A 2 1.17 -20.46 35.94
C THR A 2 2.06 -19.87 34.86
N THR A 3 2.07 -20.51 33.70
CA THR A 3 2.72 -20.02 32.49
C THR A 3 1.68 -19.26 31.69
N ASP A 4 1.79 -17.94 31.69
CA ASP A 4 1.17 -17.08 30.68
C ASP A 4 1.97 -17.22 29.38
N ILE A 5 1.33 -17.72 28.32
CA ILE A 5 1.86 -17.71 26.96
C ILE A 5 0.84 -16.97 26.08
N LEU A 6 1.29 -15.79 25.65
CA LEU A 6 1.01 -15.03 24.43
C LEU A 6 -0.33 -15.24 23.70
N ASP A 7 -1.09 -14.14 23.75
CA ASP A 7 -2.12 -13.67 22.83
C ASP A 7 -1.59 -13.61 21.38
N ASP A 8 -1.95 -14.60 20.57
CA ASP A 8 -1.77 -14.57 19.10
C ASP A 8 -2.98 -13.86 18.50
N GLY A 9 -2.78 -12.58 18.16
CA GLY A 9 -3.72 -11.76 17.41
C GLY A 9 -3.87 -12.24 15.97
N SER A 10 -4.59 -13.34 15.77
CA SER A 10 -4.99 -13.84 14.46
C SER A 10 -6.51 -13.74 14.32
N SER A 11 -6.99 -12.59 13.83
CA SER A 11 -8.38 -12.40 13.42
C SER A 11 -8.64 -13.17 12.12
N VAL A 12 -8.76 -14.49 12.20
CA VAL A 12 -9.36 -15.30 11.14
C VAL A 12 -10.87 -15.29 11.36
N LYS A 13 -11.57 -14.33 10.76
CA LYS A 13 -13.04 -14.37 10.66
C LYS A 13 -13.45 -15.46 9.67
N VAL A 14 -13.50 -16.69 10.15
CA VAL A 14 -14.16 -17.82 9.48
C VAL A 14 -15.67 -17.62 9.67
N CYS A 15 -16.35 -17.10 8.66
CA CYS A 15 -17.81 -17.10 8.63
C CYS A 15 -18.32 -18.54 8.41
N THR A 16 -18.57 -19.24 9.52
CA THR A 16 -19.33 -20.49 9.52
C THR A 16 -20.80 -20.15 9.26
N ILE A 17 -21.33 -20.56 8.11
CA ILE A 17 -22.74 -20.42 7.76
C ILE A 17 -23.45 -21.67 8.32
N SER A 18 -23.94 -21.56 9.55
CA SER A 18 -24.85 -22.56 10.12
C SER A 18 -26.25 -22.28 9.57
N ALA A 19 -26.63 -23.01 8.52
CA ALA A 19 -27.98 -23.05 8.00
C ALA A 19 -28.94 -23.72 8.99
N GLY A 20 -30.15 -23.17 9.11
CA GLY A 20 -31.33 -23.92 9.56
C GLY A 20 -32.16 -23.24 10.63
N PHE A 21 -33.20 -22.50 10.23
CA PHE A 21 -34.58 -22.90 10.48
C PHE A 21 -35.55 -21.95 9.74
N LEU A 22 -35.99 -22.42 8.58
CA LEU A 22 -37.38 -22.44 8.12
C LEU A 22 -38.33 -21.27 8.51
N ARG A 23 -38.71 -20.51 7.47
CA ARG A 23 -40.10 -20.20 7.02
C ARG A 23 -40.42 -18.71 6.84
N PHE A 24 -41.24 -18.49 5.81
CA PHE A 24 -41.96 -17.27 5.42
C PHE A 24 -41.11 -16.23 4.69
N ALA A 25 -41.25 -16.14 3.36
CA ALA A 25 -42.18 -15.22 2.68
C ALA A 25 -41.79 -13.77 3.03
N THR A 26 -41.27 -12.96 2.11
CA THR A 26 -41.99 -12.46 0.94
C THR A 26 -41.03 -11.77 -0.05
N LEU A 27 -41.27 -12.04 -1.32
CA LEU A 27 -41.21 -11.12 -2.46
C LEU A 27 -40.82 -9.66 -2.11
N ALA A 28 -39.57 -9.28 -2.33
CA ALA A 28 -39.18 -7.87 -2.48
C ALA A 28 -38.06 -7.78 -3.52
N MET A 29 -38.52 -7.47 -4.73
CA MET A 29 -37.75 -7.04 -5.89
C MET A 29 -36.93 -5.81 -5.48
N PHE A 30 -35.69 -6.00 -5.06
CA PHE A 30 -34.72 -4.93 -4.89
C PHE A 30 -33.57 -5.15 -5.86
N LEU A 31 -33.73 -4.53 -7.04
CA LEU A 31 -32.62 -4.03 -7.84
C LEU A 31 -31.67 -3.31 -6.89
N SER A 32 -30.51 -3.90 -6.62
CA SER A 32 -29.45 -3.23 -5.90
C SER A 32 -28.12 -3.65 -6.50
N VAL A 33 -27.74 -2.82 -7.47
CA VAL A 33 -26.37 -2.38 -7.70
C VAL A 33 -25.40 -3.51 -8.02
N LEU A 34 -25.18 -3.71 -9.33
CA LEU A 34 -23.90 -4.15 -9.88
C LEU A 34 -22.83 -3.13 -9.47
N GLY A 35 -22.42 -3.19 -8.20
CA GLY A 35 -21.28 -2.47 -7.67
C GLY A 35 -20.07 -3.33 -7.99
N ALA A 36 -19.39 -2.96 -9.07
CA ALA A 36 -18.13 -3.52 -9.51
C ALA A 36 -17.23 -3.91 -8.32
N CYS A 37 -17.13 -5.22 -8.06
CA CYS A 37 -15.99 -5.77 -7.34
C CYS A 37 -14.83 -5.74 -8.36
N GLY A 38 -14.29 -4.55 -8.59
CA GLY A 38 -13.02 -4.38 -9.27
C GLY A 38 -11.99 -5.07 -8.39
N GLY A 39 -11.56 -6.25 -8.83
CA GLY A 39 -10.45 -6.96 -8.22
C GLY A 39 -9.22 -6.06 -8.27
N LEU A 40 -8.91 -5.44 -7.14
CA LEU A 40 -7.66 -4.74 -6.94
C LEU A 40 -6.58 -5.82 -6.93
N ALA A 41 -5.74 -5.81 -7.97
CA ALA A 41 -4.50 -6.55 -8.03
C ALA A 41 -3.74 -6.35 -6.70
N GLY A 42 -3.53 -7.44 -5.96
CA GLY A 42 -2.81 -7.44 -4.70
C GLY A 42 -1.32 -7.27 -4.98
N GLY A 43 -0.81 -6.05 -4.85
CA GLY A 43 0.62 -5.82 -4.70
C GLY A 43 1.05 -6.19 -3.27
N SER A 44 2.15 -6.94 -3.12
CA SER A 44 2.75 -7.23 -1.83
C SER A 44 3.71 -6.10 -1.44
N HIS A 45 3.59 -5.60 -0.20
CA HIS A 45 4.39 -4.49 0.31
C HIS A 45 5.51 -5.02 1.22
N SER A 46 6.77 -4.71 0.91
CA SER A 46 7.89 -5.02 1.80
C SER A 46 8.56 -3.72 2.24
N ARG A 47 8.45 -3.40 3.54
CA ARG A 47 8.99 -2.18 4.15
C ARG A 47 10.38 -2.46 4.69
N SER A 48 11.42 -1.87 4.11
CA SER A 48 12.70 -1.68 4.81
C SER A 48 12.69 -0.27 5.41
N ALA A 49 12.13 -0.14 6.62
CA ALA A 49 12.26 1.09 7.38
C ALA A 49 13.69 1.16 7.92
N ALA A 50 14.46 2.15 7.49
CA ALA A 50 15.45 2.72 8.41
C ALA A 50 14.67 3.11 9.68
N GLU A 51 15.15 2.69 10.86
CA GLU A 51 14.52 2.93 12.16
C GLU A 51 13.84 4.30 12.17
N ALA A 52 12.52 4.33 12.42
CA ALA A 52 11.70 5.51 12.20
C ALA A 52 12.16 6.69 13.09
N ALA A 53 13.09 7.48 12.58
CA ALA A 53 13.66 8.65 13.26
C ALA A 53 12.64 9.78 13.42
N PHE A 54 11.48 9.66 12.76
CA PHE A 54 10.43 10.66 12.71
C PHE A 54 9.08 10.04 13.02
N PRO A 55 8.19 10.74 13.75
CA PRO A 55 6.86 10.24 14.05
C PRO A 55 6.04 10.08 12.75
N PRO A 56 5.20 9.03 12.68
CA PRO A 56 4.31 8.83 11.54
C PRO A 56 3.32 10.00 11.41
N LYS A 57 2.91 10.28 10.19
CA LYS A 57 1.86 11.26 9.87
C LYS A 57 0.51 10.56 9.68
N PRO A 58 -0.61 11.30 9.73
CA PRO A 58 -1.92 10.77 9.34
C PRO A 58 -1.89 10.12 7.95
N ARG A 59 -2.74 9.11 7.72
CA ARG A 59 -2.75 8.36 6.44
C ARG A 59 -3.10 9.21 5.22
N ASP A 60 -3.76 10.34 5.43
CA ASP A 60 -4.12 11.34 4.42
C ASP A 60 -3.08 12.46 4.30
N CYS A 61 -1.85 12.24 4.78
CA CYS A 61 -0.81 13.26 4.71
C CYS A 61 -0.49 13.64 3.26
N LYS A 62 -0.24 14.94 3.03
CA LYS A 62 0.21 15.42 1.73
C LYS A 62 1.65 14.99 1.50
N ILE A 63 1.86 14.19 0.46
CA ILE A 63 3.16 13.73 -0.02
C ILE A 63 3.38 14.26 -1.43
N ASP A 64 4.37 15.12 -1.58
CA ASP A 64 4.84 15.55 -2.90
C ASP A 64 5.62 14.41 -3.56
N VAL A 65 5.49 14.23 -4.88
CA VAL A 65 6.16 13.14 -5.61
C VAL A 65 7.03 13.74 -6.70
N TYR A 66 8.31 13.43 -6.64
CA TYR A 66 9.35 13.93 -7.53
C TYR A 66 9.98 12.76 -8.29
N ARG A 67 9.52 12.53 -9.52
CA ARG A 67 10.03 11.44 -10.38
C ARG A 67 11.34 11.81 -11.06
N ASP A 68 11.30 12.91 -11.82
CA ASP A 68 12.39 13.21 -12.77
C ASP A 68 13.36 14.28 -12.27
N HIS A 69 12.94 15.07 -11.27
CA HIS A 69 13.71 16.20 -10.75
C HIS A 69 13.63 16.24 -9.24
N PRO A 70 14.75 16.46 -8.52
CA PRO A 70 14.72 16.59 -7.08
C PRO A 70 13.94 17.84 -6.65
N PRO A 71 13.44 17.88 -5.40
CA PRO A 71 12.83 19.08 -4.84
C PRO A 71 13.77 20.28 -4.90
N GLY A 72 13.26 21.45 -5.29
CA GLY A 72 14.04 22.70 -5.33
C GLY A 72 14.40 23.30 -3.96
N ARG A 73 14.28 22.54 -2.87
CA ARG A 73 14.58 22.95 -1.50
C ARG A 73 15.37 21.86 -0.78
N ALA A 74 16.17 22.26 0.22
CA ALA A 74 16.99 21.32 0.99
C ALA A 74 16.13 20.28 1.71
N PHE A 75 16.56 19.02 1.64
CA PHE A 75 15.87 17.88 2.25
C PHE A 75 16.88 16.90 2.85
N ASN A 76 16.40 16.07 3.76
CA ASN A 76 17.12 14.90 4.26
C ASN A 76 16.35 13.64 3.88
N VAL A 77 17.06 12.61 3.44
CA VAL A 77 16.49 11.28 3.24
C VAL A 77 16.23 10.67 4.62
N VAL A 78 14.99 10.26 4.85
CA VAL A 78 14.55 9.70 6.14
C VAL A 78 14.24 8.21 6.06
N GLY A 79 14.20 7.65 4.84
CA GLY A 79 14.02 6.22 4.61
C GLY A 79 13.80 5.88 3.15
N HIS A 80 13.38 4.64 2.92
CA HIS A 80 13.06 4.09 1.62
C HIS A 80 11.74 3.32 1.69
N VAL A 81 10.95 3.39 0.63
CA VAL A 81 9.73 2.61 0.47
C VAL A 81 9.88 1.75 -0.77
N VAL A 82 9.51 0.48 -0.64
CA VAL A 82 9.55 -0.51 -1.71
C VAL A 82 8.17 -1.10 -1.87
N VAL A 83 7.68 -1.12 -3.10
CA VAL A 83 6.36 -1.63 -3.48
C VAL A 83 6.54 -2.66 -4.59
N THR A 84 5.98 -3.84 -4.42
CA THR A 84 5.97 -4.87 -5.48
C THR A 84 4.60 -4.88 -6.14
N ILE A 85 4.59 -4.77 -7.46
CA ILE A 85 3.40 -4.88 -8.29
C ILE A 85 3.44 -6.23 -9.00
N GLU A 86 2.45 -7.06 -8.71
CA GLU A 86 2.25 -8.36 -9.35
C GLU A 86 1.30 -8.18 -10.54
N GLN A 87 1.72 -8.62 -11.73
CA GLN A 87 0.89 -8.65 -12.92
C GLN A 87 0.24 -10.02 -13.07
N PRO A 88 -1.04 -10.09 -13.52
CA PRO A 88 -1.69 -11.37 -13.76
C PRO A 88 -1.02 -12.18 -14.89
N PRO A 89 -1.05 -13.53 -14.81
CA PRO A 89 -0.53 -14.37 -15.88
C PRO A 89 -1.25 -14.15 -17.21
N GLY A 90 -0.45 -13.90 -18.25
CA GLY A 90 -0.93 -13.70 -19.61
C GLY A 90 -1.26 -12.23 -19.96
N THR A 91 -1.02 -11.27 -19.06
CA THR A 91 -1.11 -9.85 -19.41
C THR A 91 0.17 -9.36 -20.08
N PRO A 92 0.10 -8.42 -21.04
CA PRO A 92 1.27 -7.73 -21.55
C PRO A 92 2.04 -7.03 -20.42
N PRO A 93 3.37 -6.84 -20.55
CA PRO A 93 4.13 -6.04 -19.59
C PRO A 93 3.55 -4.63 -19.52
N LEU A 94 3.24 -4.16 -18.31
CA LEU A 94 2.92 -2.75 -18.08
C LEU A 94 4.15 -1.88 -18.38
N ASP A 95 3.91 -0.70 -18.91
CA ASP A 95 4.91 0.36 -19.01
C ASP A 95 5.18 0.98 -17.62
N ASP A 96 6.34 1.61 -17.48
CA ASP A 96 6.80 2.18 -16.21
C ASP A 96 5.80 3.18 -15.61
N ASP A 97 5.12 3.98 -16.44
CA ASP A 97 4.14 4.95 -15.97
C ASP A 97 2.90 4.28 -15.35
N SER A 98 2.42 3.20 -15.96
CA SER A 98 1.33 2.39 -15.42
C SER A 98 1.73 1.72 -14.11
N ILE A 99 2.94 1.14 -14.06
CA ILE A 99 3.48 0.50 -12.85
C ILE A 99 3.57 1.51 -11.70
N ILE A 100 4.12 2.70 -11.97
CA ILE A 100 4.24 3.77 -10.97
C ILE A 100 2.85 4.22 -10.52
N THR A 101 1.92 4.43 -11.45
CA THR A 101 0.55 4.84 -11.12
C THR A 101 -0.13 3.85 -10.18
N SER A 102 0.04 2.54 -10.41
CA SER A 102 -0.45 1.50 -9.51
C SER A 102 0.26 1.48 -8.16
N ALA A 103 1.56 1.78 -8.11
CA ALA A 103 2.35 1.81 -6.87
C ALA A 103 2.15 3.07 -6.03
N LEU A 104 1.73 4.20 -6.62
CA LEU A 104 1.67 5.51 -5.96
C LEU A 104 0.86 5.54 -4.64
N PRO A 105 -0.35 4.95 -4.54
CA PRO A 105 -1.10 4.94 -3.28
C PRO A 105 -0.31 4.28 -2.15
N GLN A 106 0.35 3.17 -2.47
CA GLN A 106 1.13 2.37 -1.55
C GLN A 106 2.43 3.07 -1.14
N LEU A 107 3.10 3.73 -2.09
CA LEU A 107 4.28 4.56 -1.82
C LEU A 107 3.94 5.73 -0.89
N ARG A 108 2.78 6.38 -1.11
CA ARG A 108 2.31 7.49 -0.26
C ARG A 108 1.99 7.06 1.16
N GLU A 109 1.30 5.92 1.33
CA GLU A 109 1.05 5.35 2.66
C GLU A 109 2.38 5.09 3.39
N GLY A 110 3.34 4.44 2.73
CA GLY A 110 4.68 4.20 3.29
C GLY A 110 5.44 5.50 3.63
N ALA A 111 5.26 6.55 2.84
CA ALA A 111 5.85 7.86 3.11
C ALA A 111 5.22 8.55 4.33
N CYS A 112 3.88 8.49 4.48
CA CYS A 112 3.20 9.00 5.67
C CYS A 112 3.64 8.26 6.93
N ASP A 113 3.74 6.94 6.87
CA ASP A 113 4.21 6.10 7.97
C ASP A 113 5.68 6.37 8.34
N ALA A 114 6.48 6.88 7.41
CA ALA A 114 7.87 7.32 7.64
C ALA A 114 7.97 8.77 8.13
N GLY A 115 6.85 9.49 8.25
CA GLY A 115 6.83 10.89 8.64
C GLY A 115 7.42 11.83 7.58
N ALA A 116 7.44 11.40 6.31
CA ALA A 116 8.06 12.12 5.20
C ALA A 116 7.16 13.23 4.65
N ASP A 117 7.77 14.19 3.96
CA ASP A 117 7.06 15.26 3.24
C ASP A 117 6.96 14.97 1.74
N ALA A 118 7.92 14.22 1.19
CA ALA A 118 7.96 13.90 -0.23
C ALA A 118 8.59 12.54 -0.52
N LEU A 119 8.33 12.06 -1.73
CA LEU A 119 8.99 10.93 -2.37
C LEU A 119 9.89 11.44 -3.49
N VAL A 120 11.13 10.97 -3.53
CA VAL A 120 12.11 11.29 -4.61
C VAL A 120 12.70 10.01 -5.16
N ASP A 121 13.36 10.11 -6.32
CA ASP A 121 14.05 8.99 -6.99
C ASP A 121 13.17 7.75 -7.13
N VAL A 122 11.95 7.93 -7.68
CA VAL A 122 11.02 6.83 -7.92
C VAL A 122 11.51 6.02 -9.10
N VAL A 123 12.01 4.81 -8.85
CA VAL A 123 12.61 3.93 -9.85
C VAL A 123 11.82 2.64 -9.94
N VAL A 124 11.50 2.23 -11.17
CA VAL A 124 10.95 0.91 -11.48
C VAL A 124 12.09 -0.03 -11.81
N ARG A 125 12.05 -1.23 -11.23
CA ARG A 125 12.96 -2.32 -11.54
C ARG A 125 12.14 -3.55 -11.91
N PRO A 126 12.51 -4.28 -12.98
CA PRO A 126 11.90 -5.57 -13.25
C PRO A 126 12.20 -6.51 -12.07
N GLY A 127 11.17 -7.19 -11.58
CA GLY A 127 11.26 -8.25 -10.59
C GLY A 127 11.40 -9.62 -11.24
N THR A 128 11.26 -10.69 -10.46
CA THR A 128 11.23 -12.06 -10.98
C THR A 128 9.84 -12.41 -11.50
N GLY A 129 9.78 -13.10 -12.65
CA GLY A 129 8.50 -13.48 -13.26
C GLY A 129 7.69 -12.26 -13.72
N GLN A 130 6.43 -12.16 -13.27
CA GLN A 130 5.50 -11.08 -13.61
C GLN A 130 5.43 -10.03 -12.50
N MET A 131 6.57 -9.73 -11.89
CA MET A 131 6.68 -8.74 -10.82
C MET A 131 7.45 -7.53 -11.31
N ALA A 132 7.01 -6.34 -10.89
CA ALA A 132 7.77 -5.11 -10.96
C ALA A 132 7.98 -4.59 -9.55
N VAL A 133 9.17 -4.09 -9.26
CA VAL A 133 9.53 -3.51 -7.97
C VAL A 133 9.73 -2.01 -8.14
N VAL A 134 8.95 -1.22 -7.42
CA VAL A 134 9.05 0.23 -7.39
C VAL A 134 9.70 0.64 -6.08
N THR A 135 10.81 1.37 -6.18
CA THR A 135 11.54 1.90 -5.03
C THR A 135 11.49 3.41 -5.05
N ALA A 136 11.30 4.03 -3.89
CA ALA A 136 11.38 5.48 -3.74
C ALA A 136 12.07 5.85 -2.43
N GLN A 137 12.76 6.99 -2.42
CA GLN A 137 13.31 7.57 -1.19
C GLN A 137 12.26 8.45 -0.54
N THR A 138 12.11 8.33 0.77
CA THR A 138 11.26 9.24 1.55
C THR A 138 12.12 10.36 2.10
N VAL A 139 11.67 11.60 1.93
CA VAL A 139 12.44 12.79 2.34
C VAL A 139 11.63 13.71 3.24
N ARG A 140 12.34 14.41 4.12
CA ARG A 140 11.78 15.46 4.97
C ARG A 140 12.52 16.76 4.70
N TYR A 141 11.80 17.85 4.60
CA TYR A 141 12.40 19.14 4.30
C TYR A 141 13.13 19.71 5.51
N SER A 142 14.34 20.19 5.28
CA SER A 142 15.08 20.96 6.28
C SER A 142 14.44 22.32 6.41
N ALA A 143 14.25 22.80 7.63
CA ALA A 143 13.88 24.20 7.84
C ALA A 143 14.99 25.07 7.22
N SER A 144 14.61 25.97 6.30
CA SER A 144 15.49 27.02 5.80
C SER A 144 15.91 27.87 7.01
N ARG A 145 17.20 27.84 7.35
CA ARG A 145 17.76 28.75 8.36
C ARG A 145 17.95 30.14 7.76
#